data_AF-A0AAW0EUB3-F1
#
_entry.id   AF-A0AAW0EUB3-F1
#
_cell.length_a   1.000
_cell.length_b   1.000
_cell.length_c   1.000
_cell.angle_alpha   90.00
_cell.angle_beta   90.00
_cell.angle_gamma   90.00
#
_symmetry.space_group_name_H-M   'P 1'
#
loop_
_entity.id
_entity.type
_entity.pdbx_description
1 polymer ?
#
loop_
_entity_poly.entity_id
_entity_poly.type
_entity_poly.pdbx_seq_one_letter_code
_entity_poly.pdbx_strand_id
1 'polypeptide(L)'
;MLRSSCCTWGGGGGGGGGLLARASAVLRLGRGGVAVVGAPLLIPGWGGASLVARRLAHGRSKSSSSSSASPAPRSHPPSMFTAPPNVGPGRKETEEANPYKSWEHLSHSWLILMCVGCLCAGWLAGHFVEVDESKLKPKYAKEDIVAAACGQFEFRPDLAATSIRVAFVLAARRAGFPADTVDESCAVVRGLSDMAGVMNYLSNAYPASSTEDIASLAAIAGVKYLHGPYEAILKDWRWGRNDTDAPPTRNVPKDPSQTLFSIPTILHALGSLTEAECVALLACHSVGEFHEDVSGVDAATHTGKRYTLSNRYFQFLLEHEKSFAPLTVLRTQDNKDVAALPQTLQCVYVKEKVRGATQRRQCVVNAAELELLQRKTWRELVVRFAADEALWREHFQSAFTKMLDSNFKRLRQYSDPKAA
;
A
#
# COMPACT_ATOMS: atom_id res chain seq x y z
N MET A 1 0.18 -6.81 -3.17
CA MET A 1 1.23 -7.69 -3.75
C MET A 1 1.79 -7.12 -5.05
N LEU A 2 3.03 -6.62 -5.04
CA LEU A 2 3.85 -6.43 -6.24
C LEU A 2 4.80 -7.63 -6.34
N ARG A 3 4.32 -8.78 -6.84
CA ARG A 3 5.19 -9.89 -7.23
C ARG A 3 5.27 -9.91 -8.75
N SER A 4 6.46 -9.56 -9.22
CA SER A 4 6.91 -9.63 -10.61
C SER A 4 6.89 -11.08 -11.09
N SER A 5 6.22 -11.33 -12.21
CA SER A 5 6.41 -12.55 -12.99
C SER A 5 7.73 -12.44 -13.76
N CYS A 6 8.69 -13.28 -13.39
CA CYS A 6 9.87 -13.58 -14.18
C CYS A 6 9.44 -14.22 -15.51
N CYS A 7 9.68 -13.53 -16.62
CA CYS A 7 9.89 -14.17 -17.92
C CYS A 7 11.33 -13.89 -18.36
N THR A 8 12.05 -14.99 -18.51
CA THR A 8 13.41 -15.12 -19.02
C THR A 8 13.54 -14.55 -20.43
N TRP A 9 14.52 -13.67 -20.65
CA TRP A 9 14.97 -13.26 -21.98
C TRP A 9 16.40 -13.77 -22.20
N GLY A 10 16.56 -14.59 -23.24
CA GLY A 10 17.85 -15.06 -23.72
C GLY A 10 18.14 -14.45 -25.09
N GLY A 11 19.33 -13.84 -25.21
CA GLY A 11 20.24 -14.09 -26.34
C GLY A 11 20.16 -13.21 -27.59
N GLY A 12 21.25 -12.46 -27.82
CA GLY A 12 21.73 -12.00 -29.14
C GLY A 12 21.38 -10.54 -29.45
N GLY A 13 22.28 -9.63 -29.84
CA GLY A 13 23.67 -9.72 -30.27
C GLY A 13 23.94 -8.57 -31.26
N GLY A 14 25.05 -7.85 -31.12
CA GLY A 14 25.52 -6.80 -32.03
C GLY A 14 25.18 -5.37 -31.57
N GLY A 15 26.05 -4.36 -31.65
CA GLY A 15 27.39 -4.23 -32.19
C GLY A 15 27.72 -2.73 -32.30
N GLY A 16 29.00 -2.35 -32.13
CA GLY A 16 29.54 -1.00 -32.36
C GLY A 16 29.24 -0.01 -31.23
N GLY A 17 30.18 0.72 -30.63
CA GLY A 17 31.42 1.29 -31.15
C GLY A 17 31.36 2.80 -30.85
N GLY A 18 32.11 3.28 -29.86
CA GLY A 18 32.08 4.69 -29.47
C GLY A 18 33.03 5.01 -28.32
N LEU A 19 34.19 5.55 -28.70
CA LEU A 19 35.32 5.96 -27.86
C LEU A 19 35.08 7.34 -27.19
N LEU A 20 35.88 7.61 -26.14
CA LEU A 20 36.22 8.92 -25.52
C LEU A 20 35.20 9.50 -24.52
N ALA A 21 35.56 10.05 -23.35
CA ALA A 21 36.82 10.21 -22.65
C ALA A 21 36.51 10.36 -21.14
N ARG A 22 37.23 9.62 -20.28
CA ARG A 22 37.14 9.77 -18.81
C ARG A 22 38.11 10.86 -18.36
N ALA A 23 37.57 11.93 -17.79
CA ALA A 23 38.35 12.90 -17.02
C ALA A 23 38.61 12.33 -15.62
N SER A 24 39.87 12.04 -15.33
CA SER A 24 40.37 11.68 -14.00
C SER A 24 40.52 12.93 -13.14
N ALA A 25 39.67 13.10 -12.13
CA ALA A 25 39.87 14.07 -11.07
C ALA A 25 40.75 13.45 -9.98
N VAL A 26 41.95 14.00 -9.85
CA VAL A 26 42.92 13.72 -8.78
C VAL A 26 42.40 14.36 -7.49
N LEU A 27 42.04 13.55 -6.49
CA LEU A 27 41.73 14.04 -5.15
C LEU A 27 42.89 13.68 -4.20
N ARG A 28 43.54 14.73 -3.71
CA ARG A 28 44.60 14.70 -2.70
C ARG A 28 44.04 14.16 -1.38
N LEU A 29 44.61 13.07 -0.88
CA LEU A 29 44.38 12.55 0.47
C LEU A 29 45.20 13.35 1.49
N GLY A 30 44.50 14.03 2.40
CA GLY A 30 45.05 14.62 3.61
C GLY A 30 45.25 13.57 4.70
N ARG A 31 46.43 13.61 5.32
CA ARG A 31 46.87 12.81 6.47
C ARG A 31 46.12 13.17 7.75
N GLY A 32 45.87 12.16 8.59
CA GLY A 32 45.86 12.30 10.04
C GLY A 32 44.60 11.79 10.74
N GLY A 33 44.68 10.63 11.38
CA GLY A 33 43.61 10.11 12.23
C GLY A 33 43.80 8.65 12.61
N VAL A 34 44.33 8.44 13.81
CA VAL A 34 44.72 7.17 14.44
C VAL A 34 43.53 6.20 14.58
N ALA A 35 43.69 4.96 14.10
CA ALA A 35 42.77 3.85 14.36
C ALA A 35 43.39 2.88 15.37
N VAL A 36 42.73 2.71 16.52
CA VAL A 36 43.04 1.68 17.51
C VAL A 36 42.17 0.46 17.18
N VAL A 37 42.82 -0.63 16.76
CA VAL A 37 42.20 -1.93 16.48
C VAL A 37 42.23 -2.76 17.76
N GLY A 38 41.06 -3.01 18.35
CA GLY A 38 40.87 -3.97 19.45
C GLY A 38 40.36 -5.31 18.90
N ALA A 39 41.04 -6.39 19.30
CA ALA A 39 40.88 -7.76 18.83
C ALA A 39 39.51 -8.42 19.19
N PRO A 40 39.11 -9.50 18.48
CA PRO A 40 37.88 -10.24 18.75
C PRO A 40 38.08 -11.32 19.83
N LEU A 41 37.09 -11.44 20.72
CA LEU A 41 36.96 -12.53 21.68
C LEU A 41 36.18 -13.69 21.06
N LEU A 42 36.84 -14.84 20.96
CA LEU A 42 36.29 -16.15 20.64
C LEU A 42 35.57 -16.75 21.86
N ILE A 43 34.35 -17.25 21.68
CA ILE A 43 33.73 -18.24 22.58
C ILE A 43 33.06 -19.34 21.73
N PRO A 44 33.24 -20.63 22.06
CA PRO A 44 32.71 -21.77 21.31
C PRO A 44 31.36 -22.25 21.87
N GLY A 45 30.53 -22.84 21.01
CA GLY A 45 29.35 -23.62 21.42
C GLY A 45 28.81 -24.40 20.23
N TRP A 46 29.12 -25.70 20.11
CA TRP A 46 28.39 -26.85 20.65
C TRP A 46 27.10 -27.20 19.89
N GLY A 47 27.16 -28.38 19.26
CA GLY A 47 26.14 -29.42 19.42
C GLY A 47 25.01 -29.41 18.40
N GLY A 48 25.25 -30.01 17.23
CA GLY A 48 24.17 -30.47 16.35
C GLY A 48 23.40 -31.63 16.96
N ALA A 49 22.07 -31.53 16.99
CA ALA A 49 21.17 -32.64 17.29
C ALA A 49 20.59 -33.16 15.98
N SER A 50 21.04 -34.35 15.57
CA SER A 50 20.51 -35.10 14.44
C SER A 50 19.12 -35.66 14.72
N LEU A 51 18.29 -35.57 13.69
CA LEU A 51 16.99 -36.21 13.49
C LEU A 51 17.00 -37.71 13.79
N VAL A 52 16.05 -38.16 14.63
CA VAL A 52 15.62 -39.56 14.70
C VAL A 52 14.25 -39.68 14.02
N ALA A 53 14.26 -40.13 12.77
CA ALA A 53 13.06 -40.56 12.05
C ALA A 53 12.91 -42.09 12.21
N ARG A 54 11.94 -42.53 13.01
CA ARG A 54 11.55 -43.95 13.14
C ARG A 54 10.64 -44.33 11.95
N ARG A 55 11.16 -45.16 11.04
CA ARG A 55 10.36 -45.89 10.05
C ARG A 55 9.62 -47.06 10.71
N LEU A 56 8.30 -47.12 10.55
CA LEU A 56 7.49 -48.31 10.82
C LEU A 56 7.49 -49.18 9.55
N ALA A 57 8.13 -50.34 9.63
CA ALA A 57 8.13 -51.36 8.58
C ALA A 57 6.97 -52.34 8.78
N HIS A 58 6.33 -52.66 7.66
CA HIS A 58 5.16 -53.51 7.49
C HIS A 58 5.37 -54.96 7.96
N GLY A 59 4.46 -55.46 8.79
CA GLY A 59 4.27 -56.90 9.03
C GLY A 59 3.42 -57.50 7.91
N ARG A 60 4.02 -58.41 7.14
CA ARG A 60 3.35 -59.20 6.09
C ARG A 60 3.33 -60.65 6.55
N SER A 61 2.19 -61.11 7.08
CA SER A 61 1.96 -62.52 7.39
C SER A 61 1.59 -63.28 6.11
N LYS A 62 2.26 -64.43 5.90
CA LYS A 62 1.95 -65.39 4.84
C LYS A 62 1.02 -66.47 5.39
N SER A 63 0.05 -66.83 4.56
CA SER A 63 -0.91 -67.91 4.70
C SER A 63 -0.41 -69.24 4.10
N SER A 64 -0.92 -70.36 4.63
CA SER A 64 -1.10 -71.66 3.95
C SER A 64 -1.98 -72.55 4.86
N SER A 65 -3.29 -72.68 4.63
CA SER A 65 -4.00 -73.77 3.88
C SER A 65 -3.74 -75.18 4.47
N SER A 66 -4.71 -75.85 5.07
CA SER A 66 -5.75 -76.72 4.47
C SER A 66 -6.42 -77.47 5.67
N SER A 67 -7.61 -78.07 5.72
CA SER A 67 -8.54 -78.63 4.74
C SER A 67 -9.89 -78.96 5.44
N SER A 68 -10.96 -79.07 4.63
CA SER A 68 -12.17 -79.91 4.75
C SER A 68 -13.10 -79.84 5.97
N ALA A 69 -14.33 -79.33 5.75
CA ALA A 69 -15.59 -80.09 5.86
C ALA A 69 -16.81 -79.19 5.53
N SER A 70 -17.72 -79.70 4.69
CA SER A 70 -19.11 -79.24 4.48
C SER A 70 -20.01 -80.48 4.66
N PRO A 71 -21.37 -80.42 4.74
CA PRO A 71 -22.29 -79.27 4.64
C PRO A 71 -23.46 -79.26 5.67
N ALA A 72 -24.23 -78.17 5.75
CA ALA A 72 -25.68 -78.22 5.98
C ALA A 72 -26.35 -76.89 5.54
N PRO A 73 -27.46 -76.91 4.79
CA PRO A 73 -28.10 -75.69 4.30
C PRO A 73 -29.14 -75.17 5.31
N ARG A 74 -29.03 -73.90 5.70
CA ARG A 74 -30.13 -73.17 6.32
C ARG A 74 -30.46 -71.96 5.46
N SER A 75 -31.57 -72.09 4.74
CA SER A 75 -32.23 -71.03 3.98
C SER A 75 -32.81 -69.99 4.94
N HIS A 76 -32.16 -68.84 5.06
CA HIS A 76 -32.81 -67.62 5.52
C HIS A 76 -33.13 -66.76 4.28
N PRO A 77 -34.36 -66.22 4.14
CA PRO A 77 -34.65 -65.29 3.07
C PRO A 77 -33.81 -64.02 3.25
N PRO A 78 -33.29 -63.42 2.18
CA PRO A 78 -32.55 -62.16 2.28
C PRO A 78 -33.52 -61.07 2.75
N SER A 79 -33.29 -60.51 3.94
CA SER A 79 -34.00 -59.31 4.37
C SER A 79 -33.53 -58.14 3.51
N MET A 80 -34.18 -57.95 2.36
CA MET A 80 -33.96 -56.78 1.52
C MET A 80 -34.55 -55.56 2.23
N PHE A 81 -33.72 -54.55 2.45
CA PHE A 81 -34.10 -53.30 3.09
C PHE A 81 -35.01 -52.52 2.13
N THR A 82 -36.32 -52.60 2.35
CA THR A 82 -37.32 -51.88 1.55
C THR A 82 -37.31 -50.41 1.95
N ALA A 83 -37.19 -49.50 0.98
CA ALA A 83 -37.19 -48.06 1.26
C ALA A 83 -38.56 -47.60 1.79
N PRO A 84 -38.62 -46.56 2.64
CA PRO A 84 -39.88 -46.00 3.12
C PRO A 84 -40.70 -45.44 1.94
N PRO A 85 -42.05 -45.53 2.00
CA PRO A 85 -42.95 -45.24 0.86
C PRO A 85 -43.02 -43.77 0.42
N ASN A 86 -42.16 -42.88 0.92
CA ASN A 86 -42.26 -41.44 0.69
C ASN A 86 -40.90 -40.81 0.36
N VAL A 87 -40.21 -41.37 -0.64
CA VAL A 87 -39.05 -40.74 -1.29
C VAL A 87 -39.55 -39.86 -2.45
N GLY A 88 -39.16 -38.58 -2.45
CA GLY A 88 -39.76 -37.50 -3.23
C GLY A 88 -39.87 -37.69 -4.75
N PRO A 89 -40.49 -36.72 -5.45
CA PRO A 89 -40.92 -36.86 -6.84
C PRO A 89 -39.75 -37.18 -7.78
N GLY A 90 -39.81 -38.35 -8.42
CA GLY A 90 -38.83 -38.76 -9.45
C GLY A 90 -38.36 -40.22 -9.39
N ARG A 91 -38.74 -41.03 -8.38
CA ARG A 91 -38.35 -42.44 -8.27
C ARG A 91 -39.50 -43.40 -8.55
N LYS A 92 -39.26 -44.46 -9.34
CA LYS A 92 -40.23 -45.54 -9.58
C LYS A 92 -40.23 -46.52 -8.40
N GLU A 93 -41.40 -47.03 -8.00
CA GLU A 93 -41.58 -47.93 -6.83
C GLU A 93 -40.73 -49.22 -6.87
N THR A 94 -40.23 -49.60 -8.05
CA THR A 94 -39.42 -50.81 -8.26
C THR A 94 -37.91 -50.58 -8.30
N GLU A 95 -37.42 -49.36 -8.10
CA GLU A 95 -35.97 -49.11 -8.04
C GLU A 95 -35.40 -49.54 -6.69
N GLU A 96 -34.54 -50.57 -6.68
CA GLU A 96 -33.77 -50.96 -5.50
C GLU A 96 -32.95 -49.76 -5.00
N ALA A 97 -33.07 -49.48 -3.71
CA ALA A 97 -32.32 -48.41 -3.07
C ALA A 97 -30.83 -48.77 -3.10
N ASN A 98 -30.09 -48.21 -4.06
CA ASN A 98 -28.64 -48.36 -4.11
C ASN A 98 -28.04 -47.81 -2.80
N PRO A 99 -27.52 -48.68 -1.91
CA PRO A 99 -27.03 -48.27 -0.59
C PRO A 99 -25.82 -47.33 -0.72
N TYR A 100 -25.07 -47.42 -1.82
CA TYR A 100 -23.91 -46.56 -2.07
C TYR A 100 -24.31 -45.09 -2.30
N LYS A 101 -25.51 -44.82 -2.83
CA LYS A 101 -25.98 -43.45 -3.08
C LYS A 101 -26.37 -42.70 -1.78
N SER A 102 -26.94 -43.42 -0.81
CA SER A 102 -27.16 -42.87 0.54
C SER A 102 -25.86 -42.58 1.28
N TRP A 103 -24.82 -43.40 1.04
CA TRP A 103 -23.48 -43.17 1.61
C TRP A 103 -22.80 -41.93 1.00
N GLU A 104 -22.99 -41.66 -0.29
CA GLU A 104 -22.49 -40.44 -0.94
C GLU A 104 -23.14 -39.16 -0.40
N HIS A 105 -24.44 -39.18 -0.07
CA HIS A 105 -25.13 -38.01 0.50
C HIS A 105 -24.88 -37.82 2.01
N LEU A 106 -24.72 -38.93 2.76
CA LEU A 106 -24.31 -38.88 4.16
C LEU A 106 -22.86 -38.37 4.31
N SER A 107 -21.95 -38.76 3.41
CA SER A 107 -20.56 -38.31 3.47
C SER A 107 -20.44 -36.80 3.21
N HIS A 108 -21.15 -36.25 2.23
CA HIS A 108 -21.12 -34.82 1.95
C HIS A 108 -21.78 -34.00 3.05
N SER A 109 -22.94 -34.42 3.56
CA SER A 109 -23.63 -33.68 4.63
C SER A 109 -22.81 -33.67 5.92
N TRP A 110 -22.17 -34.81 6.26
CA TRP A 110 -21.31 -34.91 7.43
C TRP A 110 -20.01 -34.13 7.26
N LEU A 111 -19.41 -34.14 6.06
CA LEU A 111 -18.24 -33.32 5.75
C LEU A 111 -18.55 -31.83 5.85
N ILE A 112 -19.69 -31.38 5.30
CA ILE A 112 -20.13 -29.98 5.40
C ILE A 112 -20.38 -29.61 6.87
N LEU A 113 -21.05 -30.47 7.65
CA LEU A 113 -21.29 -30.24 9.07
C LEU A 113 -19.98 -30.13 9.86
N MET A 114 -18.99 -30.99 9.57
CA MET A 114 -17.65 -30.91 10.16
C MET A 114 -16.93 -29.62 9.75
N CYS A 115 -16.98 -29.23 8.48
CA CYS A 115 -16.38 -27.98 8.01
C CYS A 115 -17.00 -26.76 8.69
N VAL A 116 -18.34 -26.72 8.80
CA VAL A 116 -19.05 -25.65 9.51
C VAL A 116 -18.70 -25.67 10.99
N GLY A 117 -18.66 -26.83 11.63
CA GLY A 117 -18.26 -26.99 13.03
C GLY A 117 -16.84 -26.47 13.29
N CYS A 118 -15.88 -26.83 12.43
CA CYS A 118 -14.49 -26.35 12.51
C CYS A 118 -14.38 -24.84 12.26
N LEU A 119 -15.13 -24.29 11.30
CA LEU A 119 -15.17 -22.85 11.04
C LEU A 119 -15.78 -22.09 12.22
N CYS A 120 -16.90 -22.55 12.77
CA CYS A 120 -17.53 -21.96 13.94
C CYS A 120 -16.62 -22.07 15.17
N ALA A 121 -15.99 -23.23 15.41
CA ALA A 121 -15.06 -23.40 16.52
C ALA A 121 -13.81 -22.52 16.37
N GLY A 122 -13.26 -22.39 15.16
CA GLY A 122 -12.14 -21.49 14.87
C GLY A 122 -12.53 -20.01 15.03
N TRP A 123 -13.72 -19.64 14.56
CA TRP A 123 -14.27 -18.29 14.72
C TRP A 123 -14.50 -17.95 16.20
N LEU A 124 -15.11 -18.86 16.96
CA LEU A 124 -15.31 -18.70 18.40
C LEU A 124 -13.99 -18.67 19.16
N ALA A 125 -13.05 -19.58 18.87
CA ALA A 125 -11.73 -19.59 19.50
C ALA A 125 -10.96 -18.29 19.24
N GLY A 126 -11.06 -17.73 18.03
CA GLY A 126 -10.49 -16.42 17.69
C GLY A 126 -11.16 -15.25 18.42
N HIS A 127 -12.39 -15.41 18.91
CA HIS A 127 -13.10 -14.42 19.72
C HIS A 127 -12.91 -14.61 21.24
N PHE A 128 -12.64 -15.83 21.70
CA PHE A 128 -12.51 -16.16 23.13
C PHE A 128 -11.07 -16.14 23.65
N VAL A 129 -10.06 -16.21 22.77
CA VAL A 129 -8.69 -15.90 23.18
C VAL A 129 -8.55 -14.39 23.14
N GLU A 130 -8.80 -13.73 24.27
CA GLU A 130 -8.39 -12.34 24.47
C GLU A 130 -6.86 -12.28 24.39
N VAL A 131 -6.35 -12.04 23.18
CA VAL A 131 -4.96 -11.62 23.01
C VAL A 131 -4.88 -10.25 23.64
N ASP A 132 -4.14 -10.15 24.73
CA ASP A 132 -3.87 -8.89 25.39
C ASP A 132 -3.08 -7.99 24.42
N GLU A 133 -3.82 -7.17 23.66
CA GLU A 133 -3.26 -6.30 22.61
C GLU A 133 -2.25 -5.30 23.20
N SER A 134 -2.35 -5.01 24.50
CA SER A 134 -1.40 -4.13 25.21
C SER A 134 0.00 -4.74 25.35
N LYS A 135 0.12 -6.08 25.26
CA LYS A 135 1.41 -6.79 25.31
C LYS A 135 2.06 -6.94 23.94
N LEU A 136 1.34 -6.67 22.85
CA LEU A 136 1.90 -6.75 21.50
C LEU A 136 2.80 -5.53 21.26
N LYS A 137 4.08 -5.78 21.01
CA LYS A 137 5.06 -4.76 20.62
C LYS A 137 5.44 -4.96 19.15
N PRO A 138 5.61 -3.87 18.37
CA PRO A 138 6.20 -3.96 17.03
C PRO A 138 7.64 -4.48 17.15
N LYS A 139 8.15 -5.15 16.12
CA LYS A 139 9.52 -5.71 16.16
C LYS A 139 10.62 -4.65 16.03
N TYR A 140 10.32 -3.55 15.34
CA TYR A 140 11.27 -2.51 15.00
C TYR A 140 10.78 -1.16 15.53
N ALA A 141 11.71 -0.29 15.86
CA ALA A 141 11.36 1.08 16.24
C ALA A 141 10.92 1.84 14.99
N LYS A 142 9.84 2.61 15.09
CA LYS A 142 9.32 3.41 13.96
C LYS A 142 10.34 4.45 13.49
N GLU A 143 11.16 4.96 14.41
CA GLU A 143 12.22 5.91 14.18
C GLU A 143 13.33 5.33 13.29
N ASP A 144 13.66 4.05 13.43
CA ASP A 144 14.68 3.38 12.62
C ASP A 144 14.24 3.30 11.15
N ILE A 145 12.97 2.95 10.91
CA ILE A 145 12.41 2.87 9.55
C ILE A 145 12.34 4.26 8.91
N VAL A 146 11.91 5.28 9.67
CA VAL A 146 11.90 6.68 9.22
C VAL A 146 13.30 7.15 8.86
N ALA A 147 14.30 6.84 9.69
CA ALA A 147 15.70 7.19 9.41
C ALA A 147 16.24 6.50 8.16
N ALA A 148 15.94 5.20 7.97
CA ALA A 148 16.32 4.46 6.77
C ALA A 148 15.69 5.05 5.50
N ALA A 149 14.42 5.45 5.55
CA ALA A 149 13.75 6.12 4.44
C ALA A 149 14.35 7.51 4.15
N CYS A 150 14.62 8.32 5.18
CA CYS A 150 15.33 9.60 5.01
C CYS A 150 16.71 9.41 4.37
N GLY A 151 17.45 8.37 4.74
CA GLY A 151 18.74 8.04 4.12
C GLY A 151 18.62 7.75 2.61
N GLN A 152 17.51 7.18 2.14
CA GLN A 152 17.24 7.04 0.70
C GLN A 152 16.93 8.38 0.05
N PHE A 153 16.17 9.25 0.72
CA PHE A 153 15.82 10.58 0.22
C PHE A 153 17.01 11.53 0.13
N GLU A 154 18.08 11.33 0.91
CA GLU A 154 19.34 12.07 0.75
C GLU A 154 19.98 11.85 -0.63
N PHE A 155 19.87 10.65 -1.20
CA PHE A 155 20.36 10.35 -2.55
C PHE A 155 19.33 10.64 -3.65
N ARG A 156 18.04 10.54 -3.30
CA ARG A 156 16.90 10.72 -4.21
C ARG A 156 15.86 11.66 -3.59
N PRO A 157 16.14 12.98 -3.54
CA PRO A 157 15.30 13.96 -2.85
C PRO A 157 13.91 14.12 -3.49
N ASP A 158 13.80 13.86 -4.79
CA ASP A 158 12.56 13.83 -5.55
C ASP A 158 11.55 12.82 -4.99
N LEU A 159 12.04 11.68 -4.48
CA LEU A 159 11.19 10.59 -3.98
C LEU A 159 10.53 10.90 -2.64
N ALA A 160 11.00 11.91 -1.90
CA ALA A 160 10.36 12.32 -0.64
C ALA A 160 8.95 12.86 -0.86
N ALA A 161 8.72 13.66 -1.92
CA ALA A 161 7.38 14.13 -2.24
C ALA A 161 6.52 13.01 -2.85
N THR A 162 7.14 12.14 -3.65
CA THR A 162 6.46 10.96 -4.22
C THR A 162 6.03 9.97 -3.14
N SER A 163 6.77 9.80 -2.04
CA SER A 163 6.37 8.95 -0.91
C SER A 163 5.12 9.48 -0.19
N ILE A 164 5.01 10.81 -0.06
CA ILE A 164 3.80 11.48 0.45
C ILE A 164 2.62 11.21 -0.50
N ARG A 165 2.85 11.32 -1.81
CA ARG A 165 1.83 10.99 -2.84
C ARG A 165 1.40 9.52 -2.75
N VAL A 166 2.32 8.59 -2.54
CA VAL A 166 2.00 7.16 -2.37
C VAL A 166 1.02 6.95 -1.22
N ALA A 167 1.18 7.65 -0.09
CA ALA A 167 0.24 7.54 1.02
C ALA A 167 -1.19 7.93 0.61
N PHE A 168 -1.34 9.02 -0.14
CA PHE A 168 -2.63 9.46 -0.70
C PHE A 168 -3.16 8.45 -1.73
N VAL A 169 -2.33 7.95 -2.65
CA VAL A 169 -2.71 6.93 -3.64
C VAL A 169 -3.26 5.68 -2.93
N LEU A 170 -2.57 5.19 -1.90
CA LEU A 170 -3.00 3.99 -1.16
C LEU A 170 -4.32 4.26 -0.40
N ALA A 171 -4.44 5.40 0.28
CA ALA A 171 -5.66 5.77 1.00
C ALA A 171 -6.87 5.93 0.06
N ALA A 172 -6.70 6.65 -1.05
CA ALA A 172 -7.74 6.85 -2.06
C ALA A 172 -8.19 5.52 -2.67
N ARG A 173 -7.26 4.61 -2.96
CA ARG A 173 -7.58 3.26 -3.46
C ARG A 173 -8.39 2.44 -2.44
N ARG A 174 -8.02 2.47 -1.16
CA ARG A 174 -8.81 1.82 -0.10
C ARG A 174 -10.21 2.42 0.07
N ALA A 175 -10.35 3.72 -0.19
CA ALA A 175 -11.63 4.43 -0.15
C ALA A 175 -12.48 4.27 -1.43
N GLY A 176 -11.98 3.57 -2.45
CA GLY A 176 -12.70 3.35 -3.71
C GLY A 176 -12.51 4.45 -4.76
N PHE A 177 -11.46 5.26 -4.65
CA PHE A 177 -11.14 6.35 -5.58
C PHE A 177 -9.76 6.17 -6.25
N PRO A 178 -9.45 5.02 -6.90
CA PRO A 178 -8.30 4.95 -7.81
C PRO A 178 -8.56 5.91 -8.98
N ALA A 179 -7.61 6.79 -9.31
CA ALA A 179 -7.76 7.73 -10.42
C ALA A 179 -7.09 7.21 -11.70
N ASP A 180 -7.70 7.50 -12.83
CA ASP A 180 -7.12 7.23 -14.16
C ASP A 180 -6.42 8.48 -14.74
N THR A 181 -6.97 9.66 -14.45
CA THR A 181 -6.48 10.98 -14.88
C THR A 181 -6.20 11.88 -13.67
N VAL A 182 -5.21 12.77 -13.82
CA VAL A 182 -4.90 13.82 -12.84
C VAL A 182 -5.95 14.92 -12.79
N ASP A 183 -6.87 15.00 -13.76
CA ASP A 183 -8.02 15.92 -13.69
C ASP A 183 -8.92 15.64 -12.46
N GLU A 184 -8.93 14.40 -11.98
CA GLU A 184 -9.63 14.03 -10.74
C GLU A 184 -8.73 14.20 -9.51
N SER A 185 -7.59 13.49 -9.50
CA SER A 185 -6.59 13.59 -8.43
C SER A 185 -5.27 12.91 -8.82
N CYS A 186 -4.22 13.12 -8.03
CA CYS A 186 -2.94 12.43 -8.21
C CYS A 186 -2.92 10.96 -7.71
N ALA A 187 -4.10 10.36 -7.43
CA ALA A 187 -4.28 8.96 -7.03
C ALA A 187 -4.09 7.94 -8.18
N VAL A 188 -3.27 8.29 -9.17
CA VAL A 188 -2.91 7.45 -10.32
C VAL A 188 -1.71 6.56 -9.98
N VAL A 189 -1.65 5.37 -10.57
CA VAL A 189 -0.60 4.36 -10.31
C VAL A 189 0.71 4.59 -11.08
N ARG A 190 0.71 5.53 -12.04
CA ARG A 190 1.89 5.88 -12.86
C ARG A 190 2.93 6.67 -12.05
N GLY A 191 4.18 6.65 -12.48
CA GLY A 191 5.29 7.37 -11.83
C GLY A 191 5.58 6.90 -10.39
N LEU A 192 5.41 5.60 -10.10
CA LEU A 192 5.61 5.01 -8.77
C LEU A 192 6.69 3.92 -8.72
N SER A 193 7.36 3.61 -9.84
CA SER A 193 8.36 2.55 -9.93
C SER A 193 9.54 2.77 -8.98
N ASP A 194 10.09 3.97 -8.96
CA ASP A 194 11.26 4.30 -8.13
C ASP A 194 10.91 4.22 -6.65
N MET A 195 9.73 4.71 -6.28
CA MET A 195 9.25 4.62 -4.89
C MET A 195 8.97 3.17 -4.50
N ALA A 196 8.46 2.33 -5.41
CA ALA A 196 8.32 0.90 -5.17
C ALA A 196 9.68 0.22 -4.93
N GLY A 197 10.74 0.68 -5.60
CA GLY A 197 12.12 0.27 -5.31
C GLY A 197 12.55 0.57 -3.88
N VAL A 198 12.26 1.78 -3.39
CA VAL A 198 12.53 2.17 -1.99
C VAL A 198 11.69 1.34 -1.01
N MET A 199 10.41 1.11 -1.29
CA MET A 199 9.55 0.26 -0.45
C MET A 199 10.06 -1.19 -0.38
N ASN A 200 10.56 -1.74 -1.49
CA ASN A 200 11.16 -3.08 -1.52
C ASN A 200 12.44 -3.14 -0.69
N TYR A 201 13.29 -2.10 -0.77
CA TYR A 201 14.48 -1.98 0.08
C TYR A 201 14.11 -1.99 1.57
N LEU A 202 13.16 -1.13 1.97
CA LEU A 202 12.72 -1.04 3.36
C LEU A 202 12.06 -2.35 3.83
N SER A 203 11.25 -2.99 2.99
CA SER A 203 10.61 -4.28 3.32
C SER A 203 11.62 -5.40 3.53
N ASN A 204 12.72 -5.39 2.77
CA ASN A 204 13.82 -6.35 2.97
C ASN A 204 14.64 -6.05 4.23
N ALA A 205 14.81 -4.78 4.60
CA ALA A 205 15.49 -4.38 5.83
C ALA A 205 14.64 -4.65 7.09
N TYR A 206 13.31 -4.58 6.97
CA TYR A 206 12.35 -4.74 8.07
C TYR A 206 11.29 -5.82 7.78
N PRO A 207 11.69 -7.08 7.53
CA PRO A 207 10.82 -8.12 6.95
C PRO A 207 9.65 -8.59 7.82
N ALA A 208 9.66 -8.28 9.11
CA ALA A 208 8.53 -8.60 10.00
C ALA A 208 7.47 -7.49 10.06
N SER A 209 7.70 -6.35 9.42
CA SER A 209 6.70 -5.29 9.27
C SER A 209 5.86 -5.54 8.02
N SER A 210 4.59 -5.15 8.04
CA SER A 210 3.78 -5.12 6.83
C SER A 210 4.28 -4.04 5.88
N THR A 211 4.02 -4.24 4.59
CA THR A 211 4.37 -3.25 3.55
C THR A 211 3.55 -1.97 3.72
N GLU A 212 2.29 -2.07 4.16
CA GLU A 212 1.45 -0.90 4.46
C GLU A 212 1.97 -0.08 5.65
N ASP A 213 2.48 -0.71 6.71
CA ASP A 213 3.12 0.02 7.82
C ASP A 213 4.39 0.73 7.32
N ILE A 214 5.22 0.04 6.54
CA ILE A 214 6.43 0.63 5.92
C ILE A 214 6.08 1.82 5.03
N ALA A 215 5.05 1.70 4.18
CA ALA A 215 4.63 2.75 3.29
C ALA A 215 4.16 4.00 4.05
N SER A 216 3.41 3.80 5.14
CA SER A 216 2.98 4.92 6.01
C SER A 216 4.15 5.63 6.69
N LEU A 217 5.15 4.88 7.18
CA LEU A 217 6.35 5.44 7.81
C LEU A 217 7.27 6.14 6.78
N ALA A 218 7.40 5.61 5.57
CA ALA A 218 8.15 6.24 4.49
C ALA A 218 7.50 7.57 4.04
N ALA A 219 6.18 7.68 4.08
CA ALA A 219 5.48 8.94 3.84
C ALA A 219 5.73 9.97 4.94
N ILE A 220 5.71 9.56 6.21
CA ILE A 220 6.09 10.40 7.36
C ILE A 220 7.56 10.86 7.23
N ALA A 221 8.45 9.97 6.79
CA ALA A 221 9.84 10.31 6.48
C ALA A 221 9.94 11.34 5.34
N GLY A 222 9.06 11.27 4.34
CA GLY A 222 8.95 12.28 3.29
C GLY A 222 8.56 13.65 3.84
N VAL A 223 7.55 13.71 4.72
CA VAL A 223 7.14 14.95 5.41
C VAL A 223 8.32 15.51 6.23
N LYS A 224 9.01 14.66 7.00
CA LYS A 224 10.20 15.05 7.78
C LYS A 224 11.32 15.60 6.90
N TYR A 225 11.67 14.89 5.82
CA TYR A 225 12.73 15.27 4.91
C TYR A 225 12.47 16.62 4.25
N LEU A 226 11.21 16.91 3.93
CA LEU A 226 10.76 18.16 3.30
C LEU A 226 10.41 19.25 4.33
N HIS A 227 10.87 19.13 5.57
CA HIS A 227 10.68 20.11 6.64
C HIS A 227 9.20 20.41 6.98
N GLY A 228 8.30 19.48 6.70
CA GLY A 228 6.89 19.55 7.08
C GLY A 228 6.64 19.18 8.55
N PRO A 229 5.45 19.47 9.09
CA PRO A 229 5.07 19.09 10.45
C PRO A 229 4.78 17.58 10.51
N TYR A 230 5.63 16.81 11.20
CA TYR A 230 5.55 15.34 11.24
C TYR A 230 5.53 14.77 12.65
N GLU A 231 5.84 15.58 13.66
CA GLU A 231 6.12 15.14 15.02
C GLU A 231 4.90 14.51 15.68
N ALA A 232 3.72 15.11 15.55
CA ALA A 232 2.48 14.54 16.09
C ALA A 232 2.05 13.31 15.28
N ILE A 233 2.22 13.33 13.96
CA ILE A 233 1.92 12.17 13.09
C ILE A 233 2.75 10.96 13.51
N LEU A 234 4.06 11.15 13.69
CA LEU A 234 4.96 10.07 14.10
C LEU A 234 4.68 9.63 15.53
N LYS A 235 4.43 10.57 16.45
CA LYS A 235 4.10 10.28 17.85
C LYS A 235 2.86 9.40 17.95
N ASP A 236 1.78 9.80 17.29
CA ASP A 236 0.47 9.15 17.35
C ASP A 236 0.32 8.00 16.32
N TRP A 237 1.38 7.71 15.56
CA TRP A 237 1.39 6.64 14.57
C TRP A 237 1.04 5.29 15.21
N ARG A 238 0.06 4.61 14.61
CA ARG A 238 -0.39 3.27 14.98
C ARG A 238 0.16 2.24 14.01
N TRP A 239 0.29 1.00 14.46
CA TRP A 239 0.84 -0.11 13.66
C TRP A 239 -0.17 -1.23 13.45
N GLY A 240 0.18 -2.21 12.62
CA GLY A 240 -0.65 -3.38 12.35
C GLY A 240 -1.55 -3.21 11.13
N ARG A 241 -1.15 -2.38 10.14
CA ARG A 241 -1.83 -2.34 8.83
C ARG A 241 -1.66 -3.69 8.15
N ASN A 242 -2.75 -4.27 7.67
CA ASN A 242 -2.73 -5.58 7.03
C ASN A 242 -2.44 -5.43 5.54
N ASP A 243 -1.47 -6.19 5.03
CA ASP A 243 -1.26 -6.36 3.59
C ASP A 243 -2.37 -7.26 3.05
N THR A 244 -3.41 -6.66 2.45
CA THR A 244 -4.54 -7.41 1.89
C THR A 244 -4.43 -7.53 0.38
N ASP A 245 -4.82 -8.68 -0.16
CA ASP A 245 -4.92 -8.91 -1.61
C ASP A 245 -6.28 -8.56 -2.19
N ALA A 246 -6.99 -7.63 -1.55
CA ALA A 246 -8.31 -7.20 -2.01
C ALA A 246 -8.20 -6.56 -3.40
N PRO A 247 -9.10 -6.91 -4.35
CA PRO A 247 -9.11 -6.26 -5.65
C PRO A 247 -9.45 -4.77 -5.49
N PRO A 248 -8.85 -3.88 -6.28
CA PRO A 248 -9.16 -2.46 -6.23
C PRO A 248 -10.63 -2.22 -6.57
N THR A 249 -11.34 -1.51 -5.71
CA THR A 249 -12.71 -1.06 -5.99
C THR A 249 -12.70 0.35 -6.55
N ARG A 250 -13.60 0.65 -7.48
CA ARG A 250 -13.87 2.01 -7.96
C ARG A 250 -15.32 2.36 -7.66
N ASN A 251 -15.55 3.45 -6.94
CA ASN A 251 -16.87 3.97 -6.66
C ASN A 251 -17.53 4.44 -7.96
N VAL A 252 -18.84 4.23 -8.08
CA VAL A 252 -19.62 4.67 -9.23
C VAL A 252 -20.28 6.02 -8.87
N PRO A 253 -20.07 7.07 -9.68
CA PRO A 253 -20.76 8.35 -9.50
C PRO A 253 -22.29 8.16 -9.49
N LYS A 254 -23.00 9.01 -8.74
CA LYS A 254 -24.47 8.98 -8.70
C LYS A 254 -25.09 9.41 -10.02
N ASP A 255 -24.46 10.38 -10.68
CA ASP A 255 -24.84 10.85 -12.00
C ASP A 255 -24.08 10.03 -13.06
N PRO A 256 -24.77 9.28 -13.95
CA PRO A 256 -24.12 8.52 -15.02
C PRO A 256 -23.31 9.36 -16.01
N SER A 257 -23.58 10.66 -16.11
CA SER A 257 -22.83 11.59 -16.97
C SER A 257 -21.53 12.08 -16.32
N GLN A 258 -21.41 11.96 -15.00
CA GLN A 258 -20.23 12.36 -14.25
C GLN A 258 -19.16 11.28 -14.34
N THR A 259 -17.99 11.62 -14.87
CA THR A 259 -16.85 10.69 -14.97
C THR A 259 -15.83 10.90 -13.85
N LEU A 260 -15.75 12.10 -13.28
CA LEU A 260 -14.76 12.49 -12.26
C LEU A 260 -15.46 12.89 -10.95
N PHE A 261 -14.93 12.46 -9.82
CA PHE A 261 -15.40 12.89 -8.50
C PHE A 261 -14.81 14.26 -8.11
N SER A 262 -15.55 15.01 -7.30
CA SER A 262 -15.05 16.28 -6.78
C SER A 262 -14.04 16.09 -5.66
N ILE A 263 -13.11 17.02 -5.51
CA ILE A 263 -12.07 17.01 -4.47
C ILE A 263 -12.65 16.77 -3.06
N PRO A 264 -13.72 17.49 -2.61
CA PRO A 264 -14.29 17.24 -1.28
C PRO A 264 -14.78 15.80 -1.12
N THR A 265 -15.40 15.23 -2.14
CA THR A 265 -15.92 13.85 -2.10
C THR A 265 -14.79 12.85 -1.82
N ILE A 266 -13.66 13.01 -2.52
CA ILE A 266 -12.50 12.15 -2.36
C ILE A 266 -11.88 12.35 -0.97
N LEU A 267 -11.59 13.60 -0.58
CA LEU A 267 -10.89 13.90 0.67
C LEU A 267 -11.70 13.54 1.91
N HIS A 268 -13.00 13.80 1.93
CA HIS A 268 -13.86 13.39 3.05
C HIS A 268 -13.89 11.87 3.24
N ALA A 269 -13.72 11.09 2.17
CA ALA A 269 -13.69 9.63 2.27
C ALA A 269 -12.39 9.09 2.92
N LEU A 270 -11.35 9.91 3.05
CA LEU A 270 -10.05 9.52 3.63
C LEU A 270 -10.06 9.59 5.17
N GLY A 271 -11.01 8.90 5.80
CA GLY A 271 -11.15 8.88 7.26
C GLY A 271 -12.12 9.92 7.84
N SER A 272 -13.15 10.31 7.08
CA SER A 272 -14.16 11.29 7.50
C SER A 272 -13.53 12.63 7.91
N LEU A 273 -12.62 13.11 7.07
CA LEU A 273 -11.93 14.39 7.30
C LEU A 273 -12.95 15.53 7.40
N THR A 274 -12.68 16.52 8.24
CA THR A 274 -13.41 17.79 8.26
C THR A 274 -12.99 18.67 7.08
N GLU A 275 -13.76 19.72 6.73
CA GLU A 275 -13.35 20.64 5.66
C GLU A 275 -11.98 21.29 5.95
N ALA A 276 -11.71 21.65 7.22
CA ALA A 276 -10.42 22.20 7.63
C ALA A 276 -9.27 21.21 7.39
N GLU A 277 -9.48 19.92 7.68
CA GLU A 277 -8.50 18.87 7.44
C GLU A 277 -8.31 18.59 5.94
N CYS A 278 -9.39 18.59 5.16
CA CYS A 278 -9.32 18.45 3.70
C CYS A 278 -8.48 19.58 3.08
N VAL A 279 -8.76 20.84 3.45
CA VAL A 279 -8.00 22.01 2.96
C VAL A 279 -6.55 21.93 3.43
N ALA A 280 -6.30 21.58 4.70
CA ALA A 280 -4.95 21.50 5.24
C ALA A 280 -4.10 20.46 4.49
N LEU A 281 -4.69 19.32 4.11
CA LEU A 281 -4.01 18.23 3.40
C LEU A 281 -3.55 18.63 1.98
N LEU A 282 -4.23 19.55 1.32
CA LEU A 282 -3.83 20.07 -0.01
C LEU A 282 -2.48 20.81 0.02
N ALA A 283 -1.99 21.23 1.20
CA ALA A 283 -0.65 21.80 1.32
C ALA A 283 0.48 20.84 0.93
N CYS A 284 0.22 19.54 0.78
CA CYS A 284 1.15 18.60 0.15
C CYS A 284 1.58 19.05 -1.26
N HIS A 285 0.76 19.86 -1.96
CA HIS A 285 1.12 20.45 -3.24
C HIS A 285 2.17 21.58 -3.13
N SER A 286 2.59 22.00 -1.93
CA SER A 286 3.75 22.90 -1.76
C SER A 286 5.09 22.24 -2.10
N VAL A 287 5.13 20.91 -2.22
CA VAL A 287 6.32 20.12 -2.56
C VAL A 287 6.12 19.27 -3.80
N GLY A 288 7.24 18.74 -4.32
CA GLY A 288 7.25 17.90 -5.51
C GLY A 288 7.04 18.67 -6.81
N GLU A 289 6.90 17.92 -7.89
CA GLU A 289 6.79 18.43 -9.25
C GLU A 289 5.92 17.54 -10.14
N PHE A 290 5.54 18.09 -11.29
CA PHE A 290 4.80 17.38 -12.33
C PHE A 290 5.77 16.48 -13.12
N HIS A 291 5.25 15.36 -13.62
CA HIS A 291 5.99 14.38 -14.40
C HIS A 291 5.23 14.06 -15.69
N GLU A 292 5.96 13.78 -16.77
CA GLU A 292 5.39 13.53 -18.10
C GLU A 292 4.56 12.24 -18.15
N ASP A 293 5.00 11.19 -17.47
CA ASP A 293 4.33 9.88 -17.40
C ASP A 293 3.10 9.88 -16.47
N VAL A 294 2.96 10.90 -15.61
CA VAL A 294 1.84 11.06 -14.68
C VAL A 294 0.80 12.03 -15.21
N SER A 295 1.24 13.25 -15.50
CA SER A 295 0.42 14.42 -15.81
C SER A 295 0.56 14.92 -17.26
N GLY A 296 1.54 14.42 -17.99
CA GLY A 296 1.86 14.88 -19.35
C GLY A 296 2.62 16.19 -19.43
N VAL A 297 3.02 16.76 -18.30
CA VAL A 297 3.77 18.02 -18.19
C VAL A 297 5.06 17.76 -17.39
N ASP A 298 6.18 18.32 -17.87
CA ASP A 298 7.47 18.32 -17.17
C ASP A 298 7.84 19.72 -16.64
N ALA A 299 8.83 19.77 -15.75
CA ALA A 299 9.50 20.99 -15.27
C ALA A 299 8.55 22.04 -14.66
N ALA A 300 7.38 21.58 -14.18
CA ALA A 300 6.36 22.39 -13.54
C ALA A 300 6.13 21.94 -12.09
N THR A 301 5.69 22.86 -11.26
CA THR A 301 5.36 22.60 -9.84
C THR A 301 4.06 23.31 -9.51
N HIS A 302 3.43 23.08 -8.36
CA HIS A 302 2.24 23.87 -8.02
C HIS A 302 2.58 25.29 -7.55
N THR A 303 3.72 25.48 -6.86
CA THR A 303 4.04 26.75 -6.16
C THR A 303 5.36 27.41 -6.59
N GLY A 304 6.06 26.84 -7.56
CA GLY A 304 7.41 27.25 -7.97
C GLY A 304 8.53 26.66 -7.10
N LYS A 305 8.20 26.01 -5.98
CA LYS A 305 9.15 25.36 -5.05
C LYS A 305 8.84 23.87 -4.93
N ARG A 306 9.84 23.10 -4.47
CA ARG A 306 9.80 21.62 -4.43
C ARG A 306 10.10 20.99 -3.07
N TYR A 307 10.90 21.65 -2.22
CA TYR A 307 11.59 21.00 -1.09
C TYR A 307 11.24 21.57 0.29
N THR A 308 10.07 22.21 0.43
CA THR A 308 9.61 22.70 1.73
C THR A 308 8.10 22.57 1.82
N LEU A 309 7.63 21.66 2.68
CA LEU A 309 6.21 21.43 2.92
C LEU A 309 5.69 22.45 3.93
N SER A 310 4.96 23.46 3.45
CA SER A 310 4.46 24.56 4.27
C SER A 310 3.12 25.13 3.79
N ASN A 311 2.58 26.09 4.52
CA ASN A 311 1.39 26.85 4.13
C ASN A 311 1.61 27.78 2.92
N ARG A 312 2.80 27.77 2.28
CA ARG A 312 3.10 28.54 1.07
C ARG A 312 2.13 28.23 -0.07
N TYR A 313 1.59 27.01 -0.13
CA TYR A 313 0.56 26.65 -1.11
C TYR A 313 -0.65 27.60 -1.06
N PHE A 314 -1.20 27.86 0.14
CA PHE A 314 -2.37 28.74 0.28
C PHE A 314 -2.06 30.20 -0.06
N GLN A 315 -0.89 30.69 0.37
CA GLN A 315 -0.41 32.02 0.02
C GLN A 315 -0.29 32.17 -1.50
N PHE A 316 0.28 31.16 -2.16
CA PHE A 316 0.49 31.15 -3.61
C PHE A 316 -0.82 31.20 -4.38
N LEU A 317 -1.81 30.40 -3.97
CA LEU A 317 -3.14 30.40 -4.58
C LEU A 317 -3.81 31.76 -4.49
N LEU A 318 -3.80 32.40 -3.31
CA LEU A 318 -4.41 33.72 -3.12
C LEU A 318 -3.68 34.84 -3.89
N GLU A 319 -2.35 34.75 -3.99
CA GLU A 319 -1.51 35.72 -4.72
C GLU A 319 -1.77 35.66 -6.24
N HIS A 320 -2.04 34.47 -6.79
CA HIS A 320 -2.10 34.23 -8.23
C HIS A 320 -3.47 33.83 -8.77
N GLU A 321 -4.53 33.77 -7.94
CA GLU A 321 -5.88 33.30 -8.29
C GLU A 321 -6.37 33.84 -9.64
N LYS A 322 -6.23 35.15 -9.87
CA LYS A 322 -6.72 35.83 -11.08
C LYS A 322 -5.78 35.74 -12.29
N SER A 323 -4.58 35.22 -12.09
CA SER A 323 -3.52 35.15 -13.10
C SER A 323 -3.40 33.78 -13.76
N PHE A 324 -4.11 32.77 -13.25
CA PHE A 324 -4.16 31.45 -13.84
C PHE A 324 -4.91 31.47 -15.18
N ALA A 325 -4.34 30.80 -16.18
CA ALA A 325 -4.94 30.61 -17.49
C ALA A 325 -5.00 29.10 -17.83
N PRO A 326 -5.98 28.64 -18.62
CA PRO A 326 -6.04 27.24 -19.04
C PRO A 326 -4.74 26.77 -19.71
N LEU A 327 -4.26 25.59 -19.33
CA LEU A 327 -3.07 24.96 -19.91
C LEU A 327 -3.51 23.83 -20.84
N THR A 328 -3.16 23.93 -22.12
CA THR A 328 -3.31 22.81 -23.07
C THR A 328 -2.07 21.93 -23.01
N VAL A 329 -2.23 20.70 -22.53
CA VAL A 329 -1.16 19.69 -22.55
C VAL A 329 -1.11 19.05 -23.93
N LEU A 330 0.00 19.23 -24.64
CA LEU A 330 0.20 18.66 -25.97
C LEU A 330 0.68 17.22 -25.88
N ARG A 331 0.25 16.38 -26.83
CA ARG A 331 0.77 15.02 -26.96
C ARG A 331 2.22 15.06 -27.43
N THR A 332 3.12 14.48 -26.66
CA THR A 332 4.55 14.37 -26.97
C THR A 332 4.97 12.91 -27.08
N GLN A 333 6.25 12.68 -27.41
CA GLN A 333 6.81 11.34 -27.40
C GLN A 333 6.91 10.77 -25.98
N ASP A 334 7.09 11.64 -24.99
CA ASP A 334 7.48 11.27 -23.63
C ASP A 334 6.27 11.12 -22.68
N ASN A 335 5.10 11.69 -23.04
CA ASN A 335 3.86 11.54 -22.26
C ASN A 335 2.90 10.45 -22.78
N LYS A 336 3.39 9.48 -23.56
CA LYS A 336 2.56 8.41 -24.15
C LYS A 336 1.83 7.53 -23.13
N ASP A 337 2.39 7.41 -21.93
CA ASP A 337 1.81 6.61 -20.84
C ASP A 337 0.51 7.23 -20.28
N VAL A 338 0.29 8.51 -20.54
CA VAL A 338 -0.96 9.21 -20.19
C VAL A 338 -1.97 9.03 -21.32
N ALA A 339 -2.85 8.03 -21.20
CA ALA A 339 -3.81 7.67 -22.25
C ALA A 339 -4.69 8.85 -22.71
N ALA A 340 -5.29 9.57 -21.76
CA ALA A 340 -6.01 10.82 -22.00
C ALA A 340 -5.29 11.96 -21.27
N LEU A 341 -4.82 12.96 -22.01
CA LEU A 341 -4.14 14.12 -21.45
C LEU A 341 -5.11 14.96 -20.63
N PRO A 342 -4.67 15.55 -19.50
CA PRO A 342 -5.54 16.33 -18.66
C PRO A 342 -5.97 17.61 -19.36
N GLN A 343 -7.21 18.01 -19.11
CA GLN A 343 -7.86 19.16 -19.75
C GLN A 343 -8.15 20.29 -18.77
N THR A 344 -8.10 20.02 -17.47
CA THR A 344 -8.49 20.96 -16.41
C THR A 344 -7.32 21.69 -15.77
N LEU A 345 -6.09 21.44 -16.22
CA LEU A 345 -4.92 22.13 -15.69
C LEU A 345 -4.94 23.62 -16.06
N GLN A 346 -4.57 24.45 -15.09
CA GLN A 346 -4.35 25.88 -15.26
C GLN A 346 -2.92 26.23 -14.88
N CYS A 347 -2.39 27.27 -15.51
CA CYS A 347 -0.99 27.64 -15.45
C CYS A 347 -0.80 29.14 -15.19
N VAL A 348 0.23 29.46 -14.42
CA VAL A 348 0.78 30.81 -14.24
C VAL A 348 2.31 30.76 -14.29
N TYR A 349 2.95 31.79 -14.84
CA TYR A 349 4.41 31.89 -14.86
C TYR A 349 4.90 32.89 -13.82
N VAL A 350 5.65 32.40 -12.84
CA VAL A 350 6.18 33.23 -11.74
C VAL A 350 7.67 33.51 -11.96
N LYS A 351 8.08 34.75 -11.72
CA LYS A 351 9.49 35.15 -11.81
C LYS A 351 10.20 34.86 -10.49
N GLU A 352 11.23 34.04 -10.53
CA GLU A 352 12.06 33.70 -9.38
C GLU A 352 13.50 34.14 -9.61
N LYS A 353 14.13 34.76 -8.61
CA LYS A 353 15.56 35.07 -8.66
C LYS A 353 16.36 33.88 -8.16
N VAL A 354 17.00 33.16 -9.07
CA VAL A 354 17.86 32.01 -8.75
C VAL A 354 19.29 32.38 -9.09
N ARG A 355 20.18 32.41 -8.09
CA ARG A 355 21.61 32.74 -8.24
C ARG A 355 21.86 34.06 -9.02
N GLY A 356 21.06 35.09 -8.75
CA GLY A 356 21.17 36.41 -9.38
C GLY A 356 20.50 36.53 -10.75
N ALA A 357 20.08 35.43 -11.38
CA ALA A 357 19.31 35.45 -12.63
C ALA A 357 17.81 35.35 -12.37
N THR A 358 17.00 36.09 -13.15
CA THR A 358 15.53 35.96 -13.09
C THR A 358 15.10 34.85 -14.03
N GLN A 359 14.58 33.75 -13.48
CA GLN A 359 14.02 32.63 -14.23
C GLN A 359 12.49 32.66 -14.14
N ARG A 360 11.81 32.23 -15.21
CA ARG A 360 10.36 32.02 -15.20
C ARG A 360 10.09 30.57 -14.82
N ARG A 361 9.36 30.35 -13.74
CA ARG A 361 8.90 29.04 -13.29
C ARG A 361 7.46 28.84 -13.72
N GLN A 362 7.19 27.71 -14.37
CA GLN A 362 5.82 27.31 -14.69
C GLN A 362 5.17 26.72 -13.43
N CYS A 363 4.05 27.31 -13.02
CA CYS A 363 3.28 26.86 -11.87
C CYS A 363 1.91 26.36 -12.35
N VAL A 364 1.52 25.15 -11.97
CA VAL A 364 0.35 24.45 -12.51
C VAL A 364 -0.53 23.94 -11.39
N VAL A 365 -1.84 24.15 -11.49
CA VAL A 365 -2.86 23.77 -10.50
C VAL A 365 -4.11 23.27 -11.25
N ASN A 366 -4.88 22.35 -10.66
CA ASN A 366 -6.16 21.94 -11.26
C ASN A 366 -7.20 23.05 -11.17
N ALA A 367 -8.03 23.23 -12.22
CA ALA A 367 -9.16 24.15 -12.19
C ALA A 367 -10.09 23.84 -11.00
N ALA A 368 -10.33 22.55 -10.72
CA ALA A 368 -11.14 22.13 -9.58
C ALA A 368 -10.59 22.62 -8.23
N GLU A 369 -9.27 22.77 -8.07
CA GLU A 369 -8.69 23.33 -6.84
C GLU A 369 -8.94 24.84 -6.73
N LEU A 370 -8.83 25.57 -7.85
CA LEU A 370 -9.08 27.01 -7.91
C LEU A 370 -10.56 27.34 -7.72
N GLU A 371 -11.46 26.49 -8.21
CA GLU A 371 -12.91 26.60 -8.00
C GLU A 371 -13.31 26.47 -6.52
N LEU A 372 -12.51 25.76 -5.70
CA LEU A 372 -12.75 25.69 -4.25
C LEU A 372 -12.58 27.05 -3.58
N LEU A 373 -11.78 27.96 -4.15
CA LEU A 373 -11.65 29.34 -3.65
C LEU A 373 -12.93 30.16 -3.85
N GLN A 374 -13.83 29.73 -4.75
CA GLN A 374 -15.14 30.38 -4.91
C GLN A 374 -16.14 29.95 -3.82
N ARG A 375 -15.87 28.85 -3.10
CA ARG A 375 -16.69 28.39 -1.99
C ARG A 375 -16.31 29.14 -0.72
N LYS A 376 -17.28 29.79 -0.07
CA LYS A 376 -17.05 30.65 1.10
C LYS A 376 -16.25 29.95 2.22
N THR A 377 -16.66 28.75 2.65
CA THR A 377 -16.03 28.05 3.78
C THR A 377 -14.58 27.64 3.46
N TRP A 378 -14.35 27.09 2.27
CA TRP A 378 -13.03 26.70 1.80
C TRP A 378 -12.11 27.91 1.64
N ARG A 379 -12.61 29.01 1.06
CA ARG A 379 -11.85 30.25 0.93
C ARG A 379 -11.43 30.81 2.28
N GLU A 380 -12.33 30.83 3.26
CA GLU A 380 -12.03 31.28 4.63
C GLU A 380 -10.93 30.44 5.27
N LEU A 381 -10.95 29.11 5.08
CA LEU A 381 -9.90 28.21 5.55
C LEU A 381 -8.56 28.46 4.84
N VAL A 382 -8.56 28.64 3.52
CA VAL A 382 -7.35 28.98 2.74
C VAL A 382 -6.74 30.29 3.21
N VAL A 383 -7.56 31.34 3.41
CA VAL A 383 -7.10 32.63 3.95
C VAL A 383 -6.52 32.46 5.36
N ARG A 384 -7.19 31.68 6.21
CA ARG A 384 -6.75 31.45 7.59
C ARG A 384 -5.42 30.69 7.63
N PHE A 385 -5.27 29.61 6.88
CA PHE A 385 -4.02 28.84 6.81
C PHE A 385 -2.89 29.60 6.13
N ALA A 386 -3.19 30.48 5.18
CA ALA A 386 -2.17 31.36 4.59
C ALA A 386 -1.56 32.33 5.61
N ALA A 387 -2.35 32.79 6.59
CA ALA A 387 -1.95 33.73 7.64
C ALA A 387 -1.43 33.05 8.93
N ASP A 388 -1.96 31.88 9.28
CA ASP A 388 -1.66 31.16 10.51
C ASP A 388 -1.08 29.77 10.19
N GLU A 389 0.25 29.70 10.13
CA GLU A 389 0.97 28.46 9.84
C GLU A 389 0.84 27.44 10.98
N ALA A 390 0.76 27.89 12.24
CA ALA A 390 0.66 26.98 13.39
C ALA A 390 -0.67 26.22 13.37
N LEU A 391 -1.76 26.93 13.10
CA LEU A 391 -3.09 26.32 12.94
C LEU A 391 -3.11 25.34 11.75
N TRP A 392 -2.50 25.71 10.63
CA TRP A 392 -2.38 24.79 9.50
C TRP A 392 -1.63 23.51 9.88
N ARG A 393 -0.50 23.62 10.60
CA ARG A 393 0.30 22.46 11.05
C ARG A 393 -0.51 21.52 11.93
N GLU A 394 -1.38 22.03 12.80
CA GLU A 394 -2.27 21.23 13.63
C GLU A 394 -3.26 20.42 12.77
N HIS A 395 -4.01 21.10 11.90
CA HIS A 395 -4.99 20.44 11.03
C HIS A 395 -4.33 19.50 10.02
N PHE A 396 -3.16 19.83 9.49
CA PHE A 396 -2.41 18.97 8.58
C PHE A 396 -2.04 17.65 9.24
N GLN A 397 -1.46 17.69 10.46
CA GLN A 397 -1.05 16.48 11.16
C GLN A 397 -2.26 15.61 11.53
N SER A 398 -3.37 16.22 11.94
CA SER A 398 -4.63 15.48 12.16
C SER A 398 -5.14 14.82 10.88
N ALA A 399 -5.21 15.57 9.77
CA ALA A 399 -5.68 15.08 8.48
C ALA A 399 -4.80 13.94 7.95
N PHE A 400 -3.49 14.10 8.02
CA PHE A 400 -2.53 13.13 7.52
C PHE A 400 -2.60 11.82 8.33
N THR A 401 -2.67 11.90 9.66
CA THR A 401 -2.87 10.73 10.52
C THR A 401 -4.17 9.99 10.18
N LYS A 402 -5.30 10.70 10.05
CA LYS A 402 -6.58 10.09 9.65
C LYS A 402 -6.51 9.44 8.27
N MET A 403 -5.82 10.06 7.31
CA MET A 403 -5.60 9.49 5.97
C MET A 403 -4.78 8.19 6.04
N LEU A 404 -3.68 8.15 6.80
CA LEU A 404 -2.84 6.95 6.96
C LEU A 404 -3.58 5.78 7.62
N ASP A 405 -4.50 6.09 8.54
CA ASP A 405 -5.27 5.09 9.29
C ASP A 405 -6.59 4.71 8.61
N SER A 406 -7.00 5.47 7.58
CA SER A 406 -8.27 5.27 6.88
C SER A 406 -8.41 3.87 6.30
N ASN A 407 -9.60 3.29 6.52
CA ASN A 407 -10.03 1.99 6.02
C ASN A 407 -9.20 0.78 6.53
N PHE A 408 -8.34 0.96 7.52
CA PHE A 408 -7.75 -0.14 8.28
C PHE A 408 -8.59 -0.49 9.51
N LYS A 409 -8.53 -1.77 9.93
CA LYS A 409 -9.20 -2.28 11.12
C LYS A 409 -8.16 -2.77 12.12
N ARG A 410 -8.45 -2.60 13.42
CA ARG A 410 -7.62 -3.10 14.53
C ARG A 410 -6.16 -2.60 14.49
N LEU A 411 -5.99 -1.31 14.18
CA LEU A 411 -4.68 -0.67 14.36
C LEU A 411 -4.33 -0.62 15.85
N ARG A 412 -3.06 -0.82 16.17
CA ARG A 412 -2.55 -0.92 17.54
C ARG A 412 -1.80 0.34 17.93
N GLN A 413 -1.91 0.74 19.19
CA GLN A 413 -1.08 1.82 19.72
C GLN A 413 0.39 1.37 19.68
N TYR A 414 1.27 2.30 19.31
CA TYR A 414 2.70 2.02 19.29
C TYR A 414 3.24 1.94 20.72
N SER A 415 4.04 0.92 20.98
CA SER A 415 4.86 0.78 22.18
C SER A 415 6.29 0.53 21.72
N ASP A 416 7.27 1.17 22.36
CA ASP A 416 8.66 1.00 21.98
C ASP A 416 9.08 -0.48 22.20
N PRO A 417 9.61 -1.19 21.17
CA PRO A 417 10.12 -2.55 21.34
C PRO A 417 11.17 -2.70 22.44
N LYS A 418 11.91 -1.62 22.73
CA LYS A 418 13.01 -1.60 23.70
C LYS A 418 12.56 -1.17 25.09
N ALA A 419 11.35 -0.63 25.25
CA ALA A 419 10.82 -0.30 26.57
C ALA A 419 10.53 -1.60 27.33
N ALA A 420 11.06 -1.72 28.56
CA ALA A 420 10.90 -2.89 29.42
C ALA A 420 9.43 -3.15 29.74
#